data_AF-A0A9D2FIN2-F1
#
_entry.id   AF-A0A9D2FIN2-F1
#
_cell.length_a   1.000
_cell.length_b   1.000
_cell.length_c   1.000
_cell.angle_alpha   90.00
_cell.angle_beta   90.00
_cell.angle_gamma   90.00
#
_symmetry.space_group_name_H-M   'P 1'
#
loop_
_entity.id
_entity.type
_entity.pdbx_description
1 polymer ?
#
loop_
_entity_poly.entity_id
_entity_poly.type
_entity_poly.pdbx_seq_one_letter_code
_entity_poly.pdbx_strand_id
1 'polypeptide(L)'
;MKMKIGSMTLDVLPPVKRYMNAIERRLNTDRKTRTRIMMELASDFQSRRENGQSDEAIMKELGSPAEVAAEFNAAFGAKPAPSRRRWAFVALAAVVVLIAALQPLLTQFLARIWWSPEAVGVIGGADGPTAIYVTDNASQSPAWALPWLLGCAAGFLLPVWRDPHARSGYGAPLLLCGLGLLPLFIVTLMTFSLSFSGMLSAAEIGSLFVSLAAGFFTNGEWLCAVVLVWALAARRRASREKGGGKKES
;
A
#
# COMPACT_ATOMS: atom_id res chain seq x y z
N MET A 1 24.38 -35.73 7.14
CA MET A 1 23.84 -34.96 6.00
C MET A 1 24.42 -33.57 6.14
N LYS A 2 25.22 -33.11 5.18
CA LYS A 2 26.09 -31.93 5.39
C LYS A 2 25.36 -30.63 5.07
N MET A 3 25.33 -29.69 6.02
CA MET A 3 24.85 -28.33 5.81
C MET A 3 26.06 -27.41 5.66
N LYS A 4 26.11 -26.65 4.56
CA LYS A 4 27.17 -25.67 4.28
C LYS A 4 26.69 -24.27 4.68
N ILE A 5 27.33 -23.66 5.67
CA ILE A 5 27.16 -22.25 6.03
C ILE A 5 28.50 -21.57 5.72
N GLY A 6 28.54 -20.66 4.73
CA GLY A 6 29.80 -20.05 4.31
C GLY A 6 30.86 -21.08 3.90
N SER A 7 32.00 -21.12 4.63
CA SER A 7 33.11 -22.07 4.42
C SER A 7 33.02 -23.34 5.27
N MET A 8 32.06 -23.47 6.19
CA MET A 8 32.00 -24.58 7.15
C MET A 8 30.91 -25.58 6.76
N THR A 9 31.25 -26.87 6.78
CA THR A 9 30.32 -27.98 6.56
C THR A 9 30.08 -28.71 7.88
N LEU A 10 28.88 -28.56 8.44
CA LEU A 10 28.48 -29.31 9.63
C LEU A 10 27.61 -30.52 9.25
N ASP A 11 27.82 -31.64 9.93
CA ASP A 11 26.85 -32.74 9.93
C ASP A 11 25.71 -32.38 10.88
N VAL A 12 24.60 -31.93 10.30
CA VAL A 12 23.45 -31.41 11.03
C VAL A 12 22.27 -32.36 10.83
N LEU A 13 21.61 -32.75 11.92
CA LEU A 13 20.39 -33.53 11.85
C LEU A 13 19.24 -32.71 11.21
N PRO A 14 18.28 -33.35 10.52
CA PRO A 14 17.13 -32.66 9.90
C PRO A 14 16.39 -31.65 10.81
N PRO A 15 16.11 -31.94 12.11
CA PRO A 15 15.47 -30.97 13.00
C PRO A 15 16.30 -29.71 13.25
N VAL A 16 17.60 -29.83 13.51
CA VAL A 16 18.49 -28.68 13.75
C VAL A 16 18.61 -27.82 12.49
N LYS A 17 18.68 -28.44 11.31
CA LYS A 17 18.67 -27.68 10.04
C LYS A 17 17.39 -26.87 9.87
N ARG A 18 16.22 -27.43 10.21
CA ARG A 18 14.94 -26.70 10.17
C ARG A 18 14.91 -25.56 11.18
N TYR A 19 15.44 -25.79 12.39
CA TYR A 19 15.57 -24.79 13.44
C TYR A 19 16.45 -23.61 13.01
N MET A 20 17.66 -23.91 12.51
CA MET A 20 18.62 -22.90 12.02
C MET A 20 18.07 -22.10 10.84
N ASN A 21 17.39 -22.75 9.89
CA ASN A 21 16.77 -22.06 8.75
C ASN A 21 15.60 -21.17 9.20
N ALA A 22 14.85 -21.59 10.24
CA ALA A 22 13.81 -20.75 10.83
C ALA A 22 14.38 -19.49 11.50
N ILE A 23 15.55 -19.58 12.15
CA ILE A 23 16.28 -18.42 12.68
C ILE A 23 16.79 -17.53 11.54
N GLU A 24 17.47 -18.12 10.55
CA GLU A 24 18.05 -17.39 9.41
C GLU A 24 17.00 -16.53 8.69
N ARG A 25 15.81 -17.09 8.46
CA ARG A 25 14.70 -16.40 7.79
C ARG A 25 14.15 -15.22 8.60
N ARG A 26 14.35 -15.21 9.92
CA ARG A 26 13.85 -14.18 10.84
C ARG A 26 14.92 -13.14 11.21
N LEU A 27 16.18 -13.34 10.82
CA LEU A 27 17.27 -12.38 11.01
C LEU A 27 17.18 -11.22 9.99
N ASN A 28 16.97 -10.01 10.51
CA ASN A 28 16.86 -8.75 9.77
C ASN A 28 18.21 -8.00 9.70
N THR A 29 19.33 -8.73 9.66
CA THR A 29 20.70 -8.19 9.55
C THR A 29 21.24 -8.28 8.13
N ASP A 30 22.36 -7.59 7.85
CA ASP A 30 23.05 -7.73 6.57
C ASP A 30 23.59 -9.15 6.36
N ARG A 31 23.93 -9.48 5.10
CA ARG A 31 24.36 -10.83 4.71
C ARG A 31 25.62 -11.29 5.47
N LYS A 32 26.56 -10.38 5.76
CA LYS A 32 27.80 -10.69 6.48
C LYS A 32 27.51 -10.99 7.95
N THR A 33 26.73 -10.14 8.62
CA THR A 33 26.36 -10.35 10.03
C THR A 33 25.47 -11.58 10.20
N ARG A 34 24.51 -11.81 9.30
CA ARG A 34 23.69 -13.02 9.29
C ARG A 34 24.56 -14.28 9.22
N THR A 35 25.52 -14.32 8.31
CA THR A 35 26.42 -15.46 8.16
C THR A 35 27.24 -15.68 9.42
N ARG A 36 27.72 -14.59 10.06
CA ARG A 36 28.47 -14.67 11.32
C ARG A 36 27.63 -15.26 12.45
N ILE A 37 26.40 -14.77 12.64
CA ILE A 37 25.46 -15.31 13.64
C ILE A 37 25.20 -16.80 13.40
N MET A 38 24.94 -17.19 12.15
CA MET A 38 24.67 -18.59 11.83
C MET A 38 25.89 -19.50 12.04
N MET A 39 27.10 -18.99 11.84
CA MET A 39 28.35 -19.71 12.09
C MET A 39 28.62 -19.87 13.59
N GLU A 40 28.38 -18.81 14.37
CA GLU A 40 28.50 -18.84 15.83
C GLU A 40 27.52 -19.83 16.43
N LEU A 41 26.25 -19.80 15.98
CA LEU A 41 25.23 -20.75 16.43
C LEU A 41 25.59 -22.19 16.03
N ALA A 42 26.09 -22.41 14.80
CA ALA A 42 26.58 -23.72 14.39
C ALA A 42 27.72 -24.23 15.29
N SER A 43 28.66 -23.35 15.64
CA SER A 43 29.79 -23.69 16.51
C SER A 43 29.32 -24.03 17.92
N ASP A 44 28.37 -23.29 18.48
CA ASP A 44 27.78 -23.57 19.80
C ASP A 44 27.06 -24.93 19.82
N PHE A 45 26.24 -25.22 18.79
CA PHE A 45 25.61 -26.53 18.63
C PHE A 45 26.62 -27.67 18.56
N GLN A 46 27.73 -27.48 17.84
CA GLN A 46 28.78 -28.49 17.73
C GLN A 46 29.47 -28.71 19.08
N SER A 47 29.86 -27.64 19.78
CA SER A 47 30.52 -27.73 21.08
C SER A 47 29.65 -28.44 22.12
N ARG A 48 28.36 -28.09 22.20
CA ARG A 48 27.41 -28.74 23.12
C ARG A 48 27.17 -30.21 22.79
N ARG A 49 27.20 -30.56 21.49
CA ARG A 49 27.10 -31.96 21.05
C ARG A 49 28.34 -32.77 21.40
N GLU A 50 29.52 -32.19 21.29
CA GLU A 50 30.79 -32.81 21.74
C GLU A 50 30.80 -33.04 23.26
N ASN A 51 30.10 -32.19 24.02
CA ASN A 51 29.85 -32.36 25.46
C ASN A 51 28.74 -33.40 25.77
N GLY A 52 28.20 -34.09 24.76
CA GLY A 52 27.20 -35.14 24.94
C GLY A 52 25.75 -34.66 25.10
N GLN A 53 25.45 -33.37 24.92
CA GLN A 53 24.07 -32.89 24.92
C GLN A 53 23.34 -33.32 23.63
N SER A 54 22.09 -33.76 23.78
CA SER A 54 21.22 -34.03 22.64
C SER A 54 20.79 -32.74 21.94
N ASP A 55 20.63 -32.78 20.63
CA ASP A 55 20.19 -31.63 19.82
C ASP A 55 18.84 -31.03 20.29
N GLU A 56 17.94 -31.87 20.82
CA GLU A 56 16.63 -31.45 21.35
C GLU A 56 16.77 -30.66 22.66
N ALA A 57 17.69 -31.07 23.53
CA ALA A 57 17.99 -30.34 24.76
C ALA A 57 18.60 -28.97 24.44
N ILE A 58 19.52 -28.91 23.47
CA ILE A 58 20.14 -27.66 23.02
C ILE A 58 19.08 -26.69 22.46
N MET A 59 18.18 -27.18 21.58
CA MET A 59 17.08 -26.36 21.06
C MET A 59 16.12 -25.90 22.15
N LYS A 60 15.84 -26.73 23.16
CA LYS A 60 14.96 -26.37 24.28
C LYS A 60 15.59 -25.30 25.18
N GLU A 61 16.90 -25.34 25.36
CA GLU A 61 17.65 -24.36 26.15
C GLU A 61 17.80 -23.02 25.42
N LEU A 62 18.04 -23.05 24.11
CA LEU A 62 18.08 -21.85 23.27
C LEU A 62 16.70 -21.18 23.12
N GLY A 63 15.61 -21.92 23.33
CA GLY A 63 14.25 -21.41 23.22
C GLY A 63 13.70 -21.50 21.79
N SER A 64 12.69 -20.68 21.49
CA SER A 64 12.07 -20.74 20.16
C SER A 64 12.94 -20.05 19.11
N PRO A 65 12.90 -20.49 17.83
CA PRO A 65 13.58 -19.79 16.73
C PRO A 65 13.15 -18.32 16.60
N ALA A 66 11.97 -17.98 17.12
CA ALA A 66 11.42 -16.63 17.12
C ALA A 66 12.15 -15.73 18.12
N GLU A 67 12.33 -16.21 19.34
CA GLU A 67 12.96 -15.49 20.44
C GLU A 67 14.44 -15.27 20.15
N VAL A 68 15.15 -16.32 19.74
CA VAL A 68 16.58 -16.23 19.39
C VAL A 68 16.81 -15.21 18.28
N ALA A 69 16.00 -15.25 17.21
CA ALA A 69 16.11 -14.28 16.14
C ALA A 69 15.73 -12.85 16.59
N ALA A 70 14.77 -12.70 17.50
CA ALA A 70 14.37 -11.41 18.04
C ALA A 70 15.48 -10.79 18.92
N GLU A 71 16.16 -11.60 19.73
CA GLU A 71 17.30 -11.18 20.55
C GLU A 71 18.46 -10.68 19.69
N PHE A 72 18.85 -11.46 18.67
CA PHE A 72 19.86 -11.00 17.71
C PHE A 72 19.43 -9.76 16.95
N ASN A 73 18.16 -9.69 16.50
CA ASN A 73 17.66 -8.49 15.84
C ASN A 73 17.70 -7.25 16.75
N ALA A 74 17.38 -7.41 18.03
CA ALA A 74 17.48 -6.33 19.02
C ALA A 74 18.93 -5.91 19.25
N ALA A 75 19.84 -6.87 19.41
CA ALA A 75 21.28 -6.61 19.62
C ALA A 75 21.92 -5.85 18.45
N PHE A 76 21.51 -6.14 17.21
CA PHE A 76 22.03 -5.48 16.01
C PHE A 76 21.18 -4.29 15.52
N GLY A 77 20.16 -3.86 16.27
CA GLY A 77 19.28 -2.74 15.90
C GLY A 77 18.51 -2.97 14.58
N ALA A 78 18.32 -4.24 14.22
CA ALA A 78 17.76 -4.68 12.97
C ALA A 78 16.24 -4.45 12.95
N LYS A 79 15.79 -3.52 12.10
CA LYS A 79 14.37 -3.15 11.98
C LYS A 79 13.56 -4.29 11.33
N PRO A 80 12.33 -4.56 11.78
CA PRO A 80 11.48 -5.58 11.19
C PRO A 80 11.26 -5.34 9.69
N ALA A 81 11.31 -6.42 8.92
CA ALA A 81 11.02 -6.37 7.49
C ALA A 81 9.59 -5.86 7.26
N PRO A 82 9.38 -4.90 6.33
CA PRO A 82 8.06 -4.37 6.06
C PRO A 82 7.10 -5.45 5.54
N SER A 83 5.87 -5.44 6.05
CA SER A 83 4.82 -6.40 5.69
C SER A 83 4.58 -6.49 4.19
N ARG A 84 4.43 -7.72 3.67
CA ARG A 84 4.14 -7.99 2.26
C ARG A 84 2.82 -7.36 1.78
N ARG A 85 1.88 -7.10 2.70
CA ARG A 85 0.58 -6.49 2.41
C ARG A 85 0.68 -5.09 1.79
N ARG A 86 1.78 -4.36 2.01
CA ARG A 86 2.01 -3.06 1.34
C ARG A 86 1.99 -3.16 -0.18
N TRP A 87 2.38 -4.30 -0.74
CA TRP A 87 2.41 -4.52 -2.20
C TRP A 87 1.01 -4.61 -2.81
N ALA A 88 -0.04 -4.85 -2.01
CA ALA A 88 -1.41 -4.78 -2.51
C ALA A 88 -1.76 -3.38 -3.05
N PHE A 89 -1.25 -2.31 -2.41
CA PHE A 89 -1.44 -0.94 -2.89
C PHE A 89 -0.69 -0.65 -4.19
N VAL A 90 0.47 -1.29 -4.39
CA VAL A 90 1.21 -1.20 -5.66
C VAL A 90 0.47 -1.94 -6.78
N ALA A 91 -0.05 -3.13 -6.49
CA ALA A 91 -0.88 -3.87 -7.44
C ALA A 91 -2.14 -3.08 -7.82
N LEU A 92 -2.81 -2.48 -6.83
CA LEU A 92 -3.98 -1.63 -7.07
C LEU A 92 -3.62 -0.40 -7.92
N ALA A 93 -2.52 0.30 -7.61
CA ALA A 93 -2.06 1.43 -8.41
C ALA A 93 -1.76 1.02 -9.86
N ALA A 94 -1.12 -0.14 -10.07
CA ALA A 94 -0.85 -0.66 -11.41
C ALA A 94 -2.14 -0.93 -12.19
N VAL A 95 -3.16 -1.50 -11.54
CA VAL A 95 -4.49 -1.71 -12.16
C VAL A 95 -5.15 -0.38 -12.52
N VAL A 96 -5.10 0.62 -11.63
CA VAL A 96 -5.67 1.96 -11.89
C VAL A 96 -4.97 2.63 -13.09
N VAL A 97 -3.64 2.58 -13.15
CA VAL A 97 -2.88 3.11 -14.29
C VAL A 97 -3.24 2.37 -15.58
N LEU A 98 -3.38 1.05 -15.51
CA LEU A 98 -3.77 0.24 -16.67
C LEU A 98 -5.17 0.64 -17.17
N ILE A 99 -6.14 0.80 -16.27
CA ILE A 99 -7.50 1.25 -16.64
C ILE A 99 -7.45 2.64 -17.26
N ALA A 100 -6.77 3.61 -16.62
CA ALA A 100 -6.66 4.97 -17.12
C ALA A 100 -5.99 5.05 -18.50
N ALA A 101 -5.03 4.15 -18.79
CA ALA A 101 -4.36 4.06 -20.08
C ALA A 101 -5.20 3.33 -21.15
N LEU A 102 -5.95 2.29 -20.76
CA LEU A 102 -6.77 1.49 -21.68
C LEU A 102 -8.09 2.19 -22.04
N GLN A 103 -8.66 2.99 -21.15
CA GLN A 103 -9.92 3.71 -21.37
C GLN A 103 -9.93 4.54 -22.66
N PRO A 104 -8.96 5.45 -22.94
CA PRO A 104 -8.96 6.22 -24.19
C PRO A 104 -8.79 5.33 -25.42
N LEU A 105 -7.97 4.27 -25.32
CA LEU A 105 -7.76 3.32 -26.41
C LEU A 105 -9.05 2.55 -26.73
N LEU A 106 -9.78 2.11 -25.71
CA LEU A 106 -11.05 1.41 -25.86
C LEU A 106 -12.13 2.35 -26.41
N THR A 107 -12.23 3.60 -25.94
CA THR A 107 -13.18 4.56 -26.50
C THR A 107 -12.89 4.86 -27.96
N GLN A 108 -11.62 5.00 -28.35
CA GLN A 108 -11.24 5.19 -29.75
C GLN A 108 -11.53 3.95 -30.61
N PHE A 109 -11.28 2.76 -30.07
CA PHE A 109 -11.55 1.50 -30.74
C PHE A 109 -13.06 1.28 -30.95
N LEU A 110 -13.87 1.50 -29.92
CA LEU A 110 -15.33 1.42 -30.02
C LEU A 110 -15.88 2.50 -30.94
N ALA A 111 -15.39 3.73 -30.87
CA ALA A 111 -15.79 4.78 -31.82
C ALA A 111 -15.55 4.32 -33.27
N ARG A 112 -14.43 3.64 -33.58
CA ARG A 112 -14.17 3.12 -34.93
C ARG A 112 -15.09 1.96 -35.35
N ILE A 113 -15.60 1.17 -34.41
CA ILE A 113 -16.47 0.02 -34.70
C ILE A 113 -17.94 0.44 -34.82
N TRP A 114 -18.37 1.37 -33.99
CA TRP A 114 -19.77 1.76 -33.85
C TRP A 114 -20.12 3.05 -34.61
N TRP A 115 -19.13 3.81 -35.09
CA TRP A 115 -19.36 4.95 -35.97
C TRP A 115 -19.53 4.49 -37.43
N SER A 116 -20.77 4.19 -37.80
CA SER A 116 -21.20 4.18 -39.19
C SER A 116 -21.52 5.62 -39.63
N PRO A 117 -20.99 6.10 -40.78
CA PRO A 117 -21.18 7.48 -41.24
C PRO A 117 -22.61 7.83 -41.71
N GLU A 118 -23.61 6.97 -41.48
CA GLU A 118 -24.93 7.11 -42.11
C GLU A 118 -26.04 7.71 -41.23
N ALA A 119 -25.78 7.99 -39.94
CA ALA A 119 -26.82 8.48 -39.02
C ALA A 119 -26.51 9.86 -38.41
N VAL A 120 -25.79 10.72 -39.13
CA VAL A 120 -25.62 12.12 -38.74
C VAL A 120 -26.56 12.96 -39.61
N GLY A 121 -27.61 13.48 -38.97
CA GLY A 121 -28.58 14.36 -39.60
C GLY A 121 -27.89 15.55 -40.26
N VAL A 122 -27.86 15.53 -41.59
CA VAL A 122 -27.43 16.64 -42.45
C VAL A 122 -28.40 17.80 -42.22
N ILE A 123 -27.97 18.82 -41.49
CA ILE A 123 -28.71 20.08 -41.37
C ILE A 123 -28.02 21.09 -42.30
N GLY A 124 -28.74 21.48 -43.37
CA GLY A 124 -28.40 22.65 -44.18
C GLY A 124 -27.73 22.32 -45.51
N GLY A 125 -28.53 22.10 -46.55
CA GLY A 125 -28.06 22.15 -47.93
C GLY A 125 -27.92 23.59 -48.39
N ALA A 126 -26.69 24.10 -48.38
CA ALA A 126 -26.27 25.24 -49.19
C ALA A 126 -24.75 25.16 -49.39
N ASP A 127 -24.37 24.64 -50.56
CA ASP A 127 -23.04 24.73 -51.18
C ASP A 127 -21.83 24.20 -50.37
N GLY A 128 -21.51 22.92 -50.61
CA GLY A 128 -20.27 22.24 -50.17
C GLY A 128 -20.36 21.57 -48.78
N PRO A 129 -19.80 20.36 -48.59
CA PRO A 129 -19.91 19.60 -47.34
C PRO A 129 -19.01 20.21 -46.26
N THR A 130 -19.46 21.29 -45.64
CA THR A 130 -18.88 21.77 -44.37
C THR A 130 -19.55 21.01 -43.23
N ALA A 131 -19.10 19.77 -43.00
CA ALA A 131 -19.48 19.02 -41.82
C ALA A 131 -18.88 19.71 -40.58
N ILE A 132 -19.70 20.47 -39.85
CA ILE A 132 -19.32 20.99 -38.55
C ILE A 132 -19.47 19.85 -37.54
N TYR A 133 -18.34 19.24 -37.19
CA TYR A 133 -18.30 18.26 -36.11
C TYR A 133 -18.26 19.01 -34.78
N VAL A 134 -19.36 18.98 -34.03
CA VAL A 134 -19.32 19.30 -32.59
C VAL A 134 -18.69 18.09 -31.90
N THR A 135 -17.36 18.06 -31.88
CA THR A 135 -16.64 17.11 -31.05
C THR A 135 -16.73 17.62 -29.62
N ASP A 136 -17.60 17.01 -28.83
CA ASP A 136 -17.55 17.15 -27.38
C ASP A 136 -16.30 16.43 -26.89
N ASN A 137 -15.14 17.04 -27.14
CA ASN A 137 -13.85 16.59 -26.65
C ASN A 137 -13.77 16.98 -25.17
N ALA A 138 -14.70 16.47 -24.36
CA ALA A 138 -14.43 16.20 -22.96
C ALA A 138 -13.35 15.12 -22.94
N SER A 139 -12.11 15.52 -23.26
CA SER A 139 -10.92 14.72 -23.06
C SER A 139 -11.03 14.19 -21.65
N GLN A 140 -11.27 12.88 -21.51
CA GLN A 140 -11.34 12.23 -20.22
C GLN A 140 -9.93 12.30 -19.66
N SER A 141 -9.63 13.45 -19.05
CA SER A 141 -8.31 13.70 -18.49
C SER A 141 -8.07 12.60 -17.46
N PRO A 142 -6.88 11.97 -17.44
CA PRO A 142 -6.57 10.94 -16.46
C PRO A 142 -6.52 11.50 -15.02
N ALA A 143 -6.90 12.77 -14.82
CA ALA A 143 -7.03 13.43 -13.53
C ALA A 143 -7.98 12.68 -12.58
N TRP A 144 -8.98 11.97 -13.09
CA TRP A 144 -9.88 11.14 -12.26
C TRP A 144 -9.13 10.02 -11.52
N ALA A 145 -7.98 9.57 -12.03
CA ALA A 145 -7.15 8.55 -11.38
C ALA A 145 -6.20 9.13 -10.31
N LEU A 146 -6.04 10.46 -10.22
CA LEU A 146 -5.11 11.07 -9.27
C LEU A 146 -5.45 10.78 -7.80
N PRO A 147 -6.72 10.88 -7.32
CA PRO A 147 -7.04 10.53 -5.95
C PRO A 147 -6.76 9.05 -5.65
N TRP A 148 -7.04 8.14 -6.59
CA TRP A 148 -6.69 6.73 -6.47
C TRP A 148 -5.18 6.52 -6.27
N LEU A 149 -4.34 7.15 -7.08
CA LEU A 149 -2.88 7.02 -6.99
C LEU A 149 -2.32 7.62 -5.70
N LEU A 150 -2.83 8.78 -5.29
CA LEU A 150 -2.46 9.42 -4.02
C LEU A 150 -2.87 8.57 -2.82
N GLY A 151 -4.06 7.99 -2.83
CA GLY A 151 -4.52 7.05 -1.81
C GLY A 151 -3.67 5.77 -1.76
N CYS A 152 -3.28 5.23 -2.92
CA CYS A 152 -2.39 4.07 -2.99
C CYS A 152 -0.98 4.38 -2.47
N ALA A 153 -0.42 5.52 -2.85
CA ALA A 153 0.89 5.97 -2.38
C ALA A 153 0.88 6.20 -0.85
N ALA A 154 -0.18 6.84 -0.33
CA ALA A 154 -0.37 7.03 1.10
C ALA A 154 -0.48 5.68 1.84
N GLY A 155 -1.28 4.75 1.31
CA GLY A 155 -1.45 3.41 1.86
C GLY A 155 -0.14 2.62 1.89
N PHE A 156 0.68 2.71 0.84
CA PHE A 156 2.00 2.07 0.76
C PHE A 156 3.00 2.63 1.78
N LEU A 157 2.97 3.95 2.02
CA LEU A 157 3.89 4.65 2.90
C LEU A 157 3.53 4.54 4.39
N LEU A 158 2.43 3.85 4.75
CA LEU A 158 2.03 3.72 6.15
C LEU A 158 3.15 3.09 7.01
N PRO A 159 3.59 3.78 8.09
CA PRO A 159 4.63 3.26 8.99
C PRO A 159 4.27 1.92 9.66
N VAL A 160 2.96 1.65 9.81
CA VAL A 160 2.39 0.42 10.37
C VAL A 160 2.91 -0.84 9.69
N TRP A 161 3.31 -0.74 8.41
CA TRP A 161 3.87 -1.89 7.70
C TRP A 161 5.24 -2.31 8.22
N ARG A 162 6.02 -1.38 8.75
CA ARG A 162 7.34 -1.63 9.34
C ARG A 162 7.18 -1.92 10.82
N ASP A 163 6.59 -0.98 11.56
CA ASP A 163 6.43 -1.08 13.00
C ASP A 163 4.95 -0.88 13.35
N PRO A 164 4.25 -1.89 13.89
CA PRO A 164 2.86 -1.77 14.32
C PRO A 164 2.63 -0.65 15.35
N HIS A 165 3.66 -0.33 16.14
CA HIS A 165 3.66 0.69 17.18
C HIS A 165 4.36 2.00 16.75
N ALA A 166 4.62 2.19 15.45
CA ALA A 166 5.20 3.44 14.95
C ALA A 166 4.36 4.65 15.36
N ARG A 167 5.01 5.65 15.98
CA ARG A 167 4.39 6.91 16.45
C ARG A 167 4.64 8.09 15.52
N SER A 168 5.71 8.04 14.75
CA SER A 168 6.14 9.10 13.82
C SER A 168 6.16 8.57 12.38
N GLY A 169 6.19 9.48 11.40
CA GLY A 169 6.22 9.12 9.98
C GLY A 169 4.86 9.12 9.27
N TYR A 170 3.76 9.48 9.95
CA TYR A 170 2.45 9.62 9.32
C TYR A 170 2.27 10.94 8.53
N GLY A 171 3.25 11.86 8.57
CA GLY A 171 3.15 13.16 7.90
C GLY A 171 2.94 13.05 6.39
N ALA A 172 3.81 12.31 5.71
CA ALA A 172 3.71 12.08 4.26
C ALA A 172 2.37 11.43 3.83
N PRO A 173 1.91 10.30 4.42
CA PRO A 173 0.64 9.71 4.03
C PRO A 173 -0.57 10.60 4.34
N LEU A 174 -0.54 11.40 5.42
CA LEU A 174 -1.61 12.37 5.71
C LEU A 174 -1.66 13.50 4.68
N LEU A 175 -0.50 14.03 4.27
CA LEU A 175 -0.43 15.06 3.23
C LEU A 175 -0.93 14.54 1.88
N LEU A 176 -0.54 13.32 1.50
CA LEU A 176 -0.98 12.69 0.26
C LEU A 176 -2.50 12.43 0.25
N CYS A 177 -3.07 11.94 1.35
CA CYS A 177 -4.51 11.77 1.46
C CYS A 177 -5.25 13.11 1.43
N GLY A 178 -4.71 14.14 2.09
CA GLY A 178 -5.28 15.49 2.07
C GLY A 178 -5.29 16.09 0.67
N LEU A 179 -4.19 15.92 -0.09
CA LEU A 179 -4.10 16.35 -1.48
C LEU A 179 -5.10 15.58 -2.37
N GLY A 180 -5.30 14.28 -2.12
CA GLY A 180 -6.26 13.46 -2.85
C GLY A 180 -7.73 13.81 -2.59
N LEU A 181 -8.06 14.44 -1.46
CA LEU A 181 -9.41 14.90 -1.11
C LEU A 181 -9.69 16.34 -1.56
N LEU A 182 -8.66 17.07 -2.02
CA LEU A 182 -8.73 18.47 -2.43
C LEU A 182 -9.74 18.68 -3.58
N PRO A 183 -9.81 17.84 -4.63
CA PRO A 183 -10.80 18.00 -5.70
C PRO A 183 -12.24 17.99 -5.20
N LEU A 184 -12.62 17.02 -4.36
CA LEU A 184 -13.95 16.99 -3.71
C LEU A 184 -14.22 18.27 -2.94
N PHE A 185 -13.23 18.76 -2.18
CA PHE A 185 -13.40 19.98 -1.40
C PHE A 185 -13.62 21.22 -2.28
N ILE A 186 -12.91 21.32 -3.41
CA ILE A 186 -13.13 22.41 -4.38
C ILE A 186 -14.52 22.32 -4.99
N VAL A 187 -14.94 21.14 -5.47
CA VAL A 187 -16.24 20.98 -6.15
C VAL A 187 -17.39 21.25 -5.18
N THR A 188 -17.28 20.78 -3.94
CA THR A 188 -18.28 21.07 -2.89
C THR A 188 -18.35 22.55 -2.55
N LEU A 189 -17.21 23.24 -2.42
CA LEU A 189 -17.16 24.68 -2.15
C LEU A 189 -17.71 25.52 -3.32
N MET A 190 -17.41 25.13 -4.55
CA MET A 190 -17.97 25.77 -5.75
C MET A 190 -19.48 25.57 -5.83
N THR A 191 -19.97 24.37 -5.58
CA THR A 191 -21.40 24.04 -5.55
C THR A 191 -22.13 24.83 -4.48
N PHE A 192 -21.54 24.94 -3.29
CA PHE A 192 -22.07 25.74 -2.18
C PHE A 192 -22.15 27.23 -2.55
N SER A 193 -21.10 27.78 -3.17
CA SER A 193 -21.07 29.19 -3.62
C SER A 193 -22.17 29.50 -4.64
N LEU A 194 -22.38 28.60 -5.60
CA LEU A 194 -23.44 28.72 -6.62
C LEU A 194 -24.84 28.63 -5.99
N SER A 195 -25.01 27.74 -5.01
CA SER A 195 -26.27 27.60 -4.27
C SER A 195 -26.58 28.86 -3.46
N PHE A 196 -25.57 29.43 -2.79
CA PHE A 196 -25.72 30.66 -2.01
C PHE A 196 -26.06 31.88 -2.89
N SER A 197 -25.54 31.90 -4.12
CA SER A 197 -25.82 32.96 -5.10
C SER A 197 -27.24 32.88 -5.71
N GLY A 198 -28.05 31.89 -5.32
CA GLY A 198 -29.41 31.69 -5.83
C GLY A 198 -29.46 31.27 -7.31
N MET A 199 -28.32 30.88 -7.90
CA MET A 199 -28.22 30.50 -9.31
C MET A 199 -28.64 29.06 -9.58
N LEU A 200 -28.91 28.27 -8.54
CA LEU A 200 -29.31 26.86 -8.64
C LEU A 200 -30.69 26.65 -8.01
N SER A 201 -31.56 25.95 -8.74
CA SER A 201 -32.84 25.48 -8.23
C SER A 201 -32.68 24.31 -7.25
N ALA A 202 -33.70 24.03 -6.44
CA ALA A 202 -33.68 22.91 -5.50
C ALA A 202 -33.46 21.54 -6.17
N ALA A 203 -33.94 21.37 -7.41
CA ALA A 203 -33.75 20.14 -8.18
C ALA A 203 -32.29 19.98 -8.64
N GLU A 204 -31.64 21.07 -9.04
CA GLU A 204 -30.23 21.07 -9.45
C GLU A 204 -29.30 20.86 -8.25
N ILE A 205 -29.64 21.40 -7.08
CA ILE A 205 -28.93 21.10 -5.83
C ILE A 205 -29.00 19.59 -5.53
N GLY A 206 -30.19 18.99 -5.67
CA GLY A 206 -30.36 17.55 -5.49
C GLY A 206 -29.53 16.70 -6.45
N SER A 207 -29.50 17.04 -7.75
CA SER A 207 -28.72 16.31 -8.74
C SER A 207 -27.20 16.46 -8.54
N LEU A 208 -26.74 17.62 -8.07
CA LEU A 208 -25.34 17.87 -7.73
C LEU A 208 -24.90 17.05 -6.52
N PHE A 209 -25.74 16.91 -5.49
CA PHE A 209 -25.45 16.04 -4.34
C PHE A 209 -25.31 14.58 -4.75
N VAL A 210 -26.21 14.08 -5.61
CA VAL A 210 -26.13 12.70 -6.13
C VAL A 210 -24.87 12.51 -6.97
N SER A 211 -24.53 13.50 -7.81
CA SER A 211 -23.32 13.47 -8.64
C SER A 211 -22.03 13.52 -7.82
N LEU A 212 -22.00 14.33 -6.75
CA LEU A 212 -20.90 14.38 -5.79
C LEU A 212 -20.73 13.06 -5.05
N ALA A 213 -21.83 12.46 -4.59
CA ALA A 213 -21.79 11.16 -3.94
C ALA A 213 -21.31 10.06 -4.89
N ALA A 214 -21.79 10.05 -6.13
CA ALA A 214 -21.31 9.12 -7.16
C ALA A 214 -19.81 9.33 -7.44
N GLY A 215 -19.39 10.59 -7.63
CA GLY A 215 -18.00 11.00 -7.85
C GLY A 215 -17.06 10.56 -6.73
N PHE A 216 -17.50 10.66 -5.48
CA PHE A 216 -16.71 10.22 -4.32
C PHE A 216 -16.34 8.74 -4.38
N PHE A 217 -17.27 7.89 -4.84
CA PHE A 217 -17.03 6.46 -4.97
C PHE A 217 -16.27 6.08 -6.25
N THR A 218 -16.47 6.79 -7.36
CA THR A 218 -15.83 6.48 -8.65
C THR A 218 -14.40 7.04 -8.75
N ASN A 219 -14.16 8.25 -8.25
CA ASN A 219 -12.88 8.96 -8.40
C ASN A 219 -11.81 8.53 -7.37
N GLY A 220 -12.14 7.64 -6.43
CA GLY A 220 -11.17 7.09 -5.47
C GLY A 220 -10.89 7.96 -4.24
N GLU A 221 -11.67 9.01 -4.06
CA GLU A 221 -11.59 9.91 -2.89
C GLU A 221 -11.93 9.17 -1.59
N TRP A 222 -12.81 8.17 -1.67
CA TRP A 222 -13.10 7.27 -0.56
C TRP A 222 -11.87 6.48 -0.09
N LEU A 223 -10.97 6.07 -1.00
CA LEU A 223 -9.75 5.36 -0.62
C LEU A 223 -8.84 6.26 0.21
N CYS A 224 -8.68 7.52 -0.19
CA CYS A 224 -7.95 8.54 0.57
C CYS A 224 -8.56 8.72 1.96
N ALA A 225 -9.89 8.81 2.06
CA ALA A 225 -10.58 8.93 3.35
C ALA A 225 -10.34 7.71 4.26
N VAL A 226 -10.44 6.50 3.72
CA VAL A 226 -10.19 5.25 4.46
C VAL A 226 -8.75 5.18 4.96
N VAL A 227 -7.78 5.46 4.08
CA VAL A 227 -6.34 5.45 4.45
C VAL A 227 -6.04 6.53 5.49
N LEU A 228 -6.64 7.72 5.38
CA LEU A 228 -6.50 8.80 6.35
C LEU A 228 -7.06 8.42 7.72
N VAL A 229 -8.27 7.86 7.78
CA VAL A 229 -8.87 7.36 9.02
C VAL A 229 -8.01 6.26 9.62
N TRP A 230 -7.50 5.34 8.80
CA TRP A 230 -6.62 4.28 9.27
C TRP A 230 -5.30 4.83 9.84
N ALA A 231 -4.67 5.78 9.17
CA ALA A 231 -3.45 6.46 9.64
C ALA A 231 -3.69 7.15 10.99
N LEU A 232 -4.80 7.88 11.15
CA LEU A 232 -5.17 8.55 12.38
C LEU A 232 -5.47 7.55 13.51
N ALA A 233 -6.20 6.47 13.22
CA ALA A 233 -6.49 5.42 14.19
C ALA A 233 -5.22 4.70 14.66
N ALA A 234 -4.30 4.40 13.74
CA ALA A 234 -3.00 3.82 14.07
C ALA A 234 -2.16 4.74 14.96
N ARG A 235 -2.09 6.04 14.61
CA ARG A 235 -1.40 7.06 15.41
C ARG A 235 -2.01 7.18 16.83
N ARG A 236 -3.34 7.15 16.96
CA ARG A 236 -4.04 7.19 18.25
C ARG A 236 -3.74 5.94 19.10
N ARG A 237 -3.77 4.74 18.52
CA ARG A 237 -3.41 3.50 19.22
C ARG A 237 -2.02 3.57 19.83
N ALA A 238 -1.03 3.95 19.02
CA ALA A 238 0.36 4.07 19.48
C ALA A 238 0.54 5.11 20.60
N SER A 239 -0.32 6.14 20.68
CA SER A 239 -0.30 7.14 21.77
C SER A 239 -0.90 6.64 23.08
N ARG A 240 -1.92 5.76 23.04
CA ARG A 240 -2.62 5.24 24.24
C ARG A 240 -1.75 4.30 25.07
N GLU A 241 -0.93 3.47 24.42
CA GLU A 241 0.00 2.55 25.11
C GLU A 241 1.02 3.28 25.99
N LYS A 242 1.38 4.53 25.65
CA LYS A 242 2.27 5.35 26.50
C LYS A 242 1.58 5.83 27.79
N GLY A 243 0.26 6.00 27.77
CA GLY A 243 -0.52 6.44 28.92
C GLY A 243 -0.90 5.30 29.87
N GLY A 244 -0.98 4.07 29.37
CA GLY A 244 -1.26 2.87 30.17
C GLY A 244 -0.07 2.41 31.01
N GLY A 245 1.15 2.45 30.46
CA GLY A 245 2.38 2.02 31.15
C GLY A 245 2.88 2.96 32.26
N LYS A 246 2.13 4.02 32.61
CA LYS A 246 2.47 4.96 33.68
C LYS A 246 1.58 4.82 34.93
N LYS A 247 0.70 3.80 34.96
CA LYS A 247 -0.23 3.55 36.08
C LYS A 247 0.16 2.36 36.98
N GLU A 248 1.26 1.67 36.68
CA GLU A 248 1.84 0.63 37.54
C GLU A 248 3.26 1.04 37.92
N SER A 249 3.39 1.98 38.84
CA SER A 249 4.60 2.24 39.63
C SER A 249 4.22 2.80 40.99
#